data_AF-A0ABD0P2M0-F1
#
_entry.id   AF-A0ABD0P2M0-F1
#
_cell.length_a   1.000
_cell.length_b   1.000
_cell.length_c   1.000
_cell.angle_alpha   90.00
_cell.angle_beta   90.00
_cell.angle_gamma   90.00
#
_symmetry.space_group_name_H-M   'P 1'
#
loop_
_entity.id
_entity.type
_entity.pdbx_description
1 polymer ?
#
loop_
_entity_poly.entity_id
_entity_poly.type
_entity_poly.pdbx_seq_one_letter_code
_entity_poly.pdbx_strand_id
1 'polypeptide(L)' 'MVLCILSYLYKSTAAEGSCKLKAKFNLRGYKEVEKKTVVIGGMFPVHQRLIDTDSNTTIAPESSDCEG' A
#
# COMPACT_ATOMS: atom_id res chain seq x y z
N MET A 1 -29.56 -9.18 -23.54
CA MET A 1 -29.58 -8.79 -22.11
C MET A 1 -29.05 -9.88 -21.19
N VAL A 2 -29.42 -11.15 -21.40
CA VAL A 2 -28.98 -12.30 -20.56
C VAL A 2 -27.47 -12.56 -20.62
N LEU A 3 -26.86 -12.45 -21.81
CA LEU A 3 -25.41 -12.65 -22.02
C LEU A 3 -24.54 -11.65 -21.25
N CYS A 4 -25.01 -10.41 -21.09
CA CYS A 4 -24.28 -9.38 -20.34
C CYS A 4 -24.31 -9.65 -18.83
N ILE A 5 -25.43 -10.16 -18.30
CA ILE A 5 -25.53 -10.46 -16.87
C ILE A 5 -24.64 -11.67 -16.51
N LEU A 6 -24.59 -12.67 -17.39
CA LEU A 6 -23.70 -13.83 -17.22
C LEU A 6 -22.21 -13.43 -17.24
N SER A 7 -21.81 -12.48 -18.09
CA SER A 7 -20.41 -12.01 -18.14
C SER A 7 -20.03 -11.18 -16.91
N TYR A 8 -20.95 -10.41 -16.32
CA TYR A 8 -20.74 -9.70 -15.05
C TYR A 8 -20.63 -10.65 -13.86
N LEU A 9 -21.42 -11.73 -13.82
CA LEU A 9 -21.36 -12.74 -12.75
C LEU A 9 -20.12 -13.65 -12.86
N TYR A 10 -19.64 -13.91 -14.08
CA TYR A 10 -18.41 -14.69 -14.31
C TYR A 10 -17.14 -13.90 -13.97
N LYS A 11 -17.21 -12.56 -13.97
CA LYS A 11 -16.16 -11.64 -13.49
C LYS A 11 -16.11 -11.57 -11.96
N SER A 12 -16.28 -12.70 -11.27
CA SER A 12 -15.86 -12.81 -9.87
C SER A 12 -14.34 -12.79 -9.86
N THR A 13 -13.77 -11.59 -9.96
CA THR A 13 -12.35 -11.36 -9.73
C THR A 13 -12.16 -11.42 -8.23
N ALA A 14 -12.11 -12.62 -7.67
CA ALA A 14 -11.32 -12.82 -6.47
C ALA A 14 -9.91 -12.39 -6.86
N ALA A 15 -9.54 -11.16 -6.50
CA ALA A 15 -8.16 -10.73 -6.59
C ALA A 15 -7.38 -11.75 -5.77
N GLU A 16 -6.66 -12.65 -6.43
CA GLU A 16 -5.79 -13.60 -5.76
C GLU A 16 -4.83 -12.77 -4.92
N GLY A 17 -5.00 -12.80 -3.60
CA GLY A 17 -4.14 -12.09 -2.67
C GLY A 17 -2.76 -12.71 -2.72
N SER A 18 -1.94 -12.33 -3.71
CA SER A 18 -0.57 -12.81 -3.80
C SER A 18 0.25 -12.04 -2.79
N CYS A 19 0.63 -12.68 -1.69
CA CYS A 19 1.63 -12.14 -0.77
C CYS A 19 2.97 -12.07 -1.52
N LYS A 20 3.38 -10.86 -1.93
CA LYS A 20 4.63 -10.60 -2.65
C LYS A 20 5.56 -9.77 -1.78
N LEU A 21 6.86 -10.07 -1.85
CA LEU A 21 7.88 -9.27 -1.20
C LEU A 21 7.90 -7.86 -1.83
N LYS A 22 7.60 -6.82 -1.05
CA LYS A 22 7.61 -5.43 -1.54
C LYS A 22 9.03 -4.89 -1.75
N ALA A 23 10.01 -5.35 -0.95
CA ALA A 23 11.42 -5.01 -1.12
C ALA A 23 12.37 -5.99 -0.42
N LYS A 24 13.63 -5.99 -0.89
CA LYS A 24 14.75 -6.71 -0.29
C LYS A 24 15.90 -5.75 -0.02
N PHE A 25 16.25 -5.57 1.24
CA PHE A 25 17.41 -4.75 1.62
C PHE A 25 18.69 -5.57 1.53
N ASN A 26 19.71 -5.03 0.87
CA ASN A 26 21.04 -5.64 0.85
C ASN A 26 21.92 -4.98 1.93
N LEU A 27 22.21 -5.73 2.99
CA LEU A 27 22.93 -5.22 4.15
C LEU A 27 24.45 -5.46 4.09
N ARG A 28 24.97 -6.05 3.00
CA ARG A 28 26.39 -6.44 2.92
C ARG A 28 27.37 -5.26 3.11
N GLY A 29 26.98 -4.05 2.71
CA GLY A 29 27.77 -2.83 2.91
C GLY A 29 27.75 -2.23 4.32
N TYR A 30 26.83 -2.67 5.19
CA TYR A 30 26.70 -2.20 6.57
C TYR A 30 27.38 -3.12 7.58
N LYS A 31 28.15 -4.11 7.12
CA LYS A 31 28.84 -5.09 7.98
C LYS A 31 30.07 -4.51 8.69
N GLU A 32 30.70 -3.48 8.11
CA GLU A 32 31.98 -2.91 8.57
C GLU A 32 31.89 -1.46 9.07
N VAL A 33 30.70 -1.00 9.47
CA VAL A 33 30.60 0.30 10.14
C VAL A 33 31.21 0.20 11.54
N GLU A 34 32.15 1.09 11.85
CA GLU A 34 32.78 1.24 13.18
C GLU A 34 31.75 1.42 14.31
N LYS A 35 30.54 1.89 13.96
CA LYS A 35 29.37 1.97 14.82
C LYS A 35 28.51 0.72 14.63
N LYS A 36 28.39 -0.10 15.68
CA LYS A 36 27.68 -1.41 15.70
C LYS A 36 26.17 -1.34 15.41
N THR A 37 25.60 -0.16 15.16
CA THR A 37 24.15 0.01 14.98
C THR A 37 23.87 0.96 13.83
N VAL A 38 23.06 0.51 12.88
CA VAL A 38 22.60 1.27 11.72
C VAL A 38 21.08 1.23 11.68
N VAL A 39 20.45 2.37 11.43
CA VAL A 39 19.01 2.48 11.20
C VAL A 39 18.77 2.62 9.71
N ILE A 40 17.89 1.77 9.15
CA ILE A 40 17.54 1.77 7.73
C ILE A 40 16.05 2.03 7.62
N GLY A 41 15.68 3.19 7.08
CA GLY A 41 14.30 3.54 6.76
C GLY A 41 13.86 2.97 5.41
N GLY A 42 12.58 2.63 5.29
CA GLY A 42 11.98 2.23 4.02
C GLY A 42 10.56 2.81 3.89
N MET A 43 10.23 3.30 2.69
CA MET A 43 8.88 3.78 2.36
C MET A 43 8.31 2.89 1.26
N PHE A 44 7.13 2.32 1.53
CA PHE A 44 6.46 1.40 0.61
C PHE A 44 5.00 1.81 0.48
N PRO A 45 4.41 1.74 -0.73
CA PRO A 45 2.97 1.90 -0.89
C PRO A 45 2.31 0.67 -0.27
N VAL A 46 1.90 0.78 1.01
CA VAL A 46 1.14 -0.25 1.71
C VAL A 46 -0.27 -0.28 1.15
N HIS A 47 -0.85 0.91 0.99
CA HIS A 47 -2.17 1.17 0.43
C HIS A 47 -2.06 1.85 -0.93
N GLN A 48 -3.09 1.70 -1.76
CA GLN A 48 -3.16 2.25 -3.11
C GLN A 48 -3.58 3.71 -3.14
N ARG A 49 -4.39 4.16 -2.17
CA ARG A 49 -4.89 5.53 -2.13
C ARG A 49 -5.19 6.03 -0.72
N LEU A 50 -5.41 7.33 -0.64
CA LEU A 50 -5.98 8.01 0.53
C LEU A 50 -7.50 8.05 0.39
N ILE A 51 -8.18 8.04 1.52
CA ILE A 51 -9.63 8.25 1.59
C ILE A 51 -9.89 9.74 1.37
N ASP A 52 -10.68 10.06 0.35
CA ASP A 52 -11.15 11.41 0.12
C ASP A 52 -12.14 11.78 1.22
N THR A 53 -11.79 12.79 2.02
CA THR A 53 -12.61 13.26 3.13
C THR A 53 -12.96 14.70 2.84
N ASP A 54 -14.25 15.03 2.82
CA ASP A 54 -14.73 16.40 2.65
C ASP A 54 -14.14 17.31 3.74
N SER A 55 -13.06 18.03 3.40
CA SER A 55 -12.34 18.85 4.37
C SER A 55 -13.05 20.19 4.54
N ASN A 56 -13.66 20.41 5.70
CA ASN A 56 -14.18 21.73 6.04
C ASN A 56 -13.00 22.67 6.34
N THR A 57 -12.81 23.72 5.54
CA THR A 57 -11.67 24.65 5.66
C THR A 57 -11.72 25.56 6.89
N THR A 58 -12.82 25.50 7.65
CA THR A 58 -13.04 26.33 8.84
C THR A 58 -12.40 25.74 10.10
N ILE A 59 -11.99 24.47 10.08
CA ILE A 59 -11.39 23.76 11.22
C ILE A 59 -10.01 23.23 10.78
N ALA A 60 -9.11 23.05 11.75
CA ALA A 60 -7.83 22.39 11.49
C ALA A 60 -8.05 21.01 10.84
N PRO A 61 -7.33 20.69 9.76
CA PRO A 61 -7.51 19.43 9.07
C PRO A 61 -6.99 18.25 9.91
N GLU A 62 -7.70 17.14 9.86
CA GLU A 62 -7.25 15.85 10.37
C GLU A 62 -6.52 15.07 9.26
N SER A 63 -5.64 14.14 9.64
CA SER A 63 -4.94 13.31 8.67
C SER A 63 -5.90 12.32 8.01
N SER A 64 -5.89 12.27 6.67
CA SER A 64 -6.68 11.31 5.92
C SER A 64 -6.22 9.87 6.14
N ASP A 65 -7.17 8.96 6.23
CA ASP A 65 -6.93 7.52 6.27
C ASP A 65 -6.46 6.99 4.90
N CYS A 66 -5.87 5.79 4.90
CA CYS A 66 -5.44 5.08 3.69
C CYS A 66 -6.34 3.87 3.40
N GLU A 67 -6.57 3.56 2.12
CA GLU A 67 -7.36 2.38 1.72
C GLU A 67 -6.82 1.67 0.47
N GLY A 68 -7.24 0.42 0.29
CA GLY A 68 -6.82 -0.45 -0.81
C GLY A 68 -5.47 -1.10 -0.57
#